data_AF-A0A7S3WKR9-F1
#
_entry.id   AF-A0A7S3WKR9-F1
#
_cell.length_a   1.000
_cell.length_b   1.000
_cell.length_c   1.000
_cell.angle_alpha   90.00
_cell.angle_beta   90.00
_cell.angle_gamma   90.00
#
_symmetry.space_group_name_H-M   'P 1'
#
loop_
_entity.id
_entity.type
_entity.pdbx_description
1 polymer ?
#
loop_
_entity_poly.entity_id
_entity_poly.type
_entity_poly.pdbx_seq_one_letter_code
_entity_poly.pdbx_strand_id
1 'polypeptide(L)'
;CVLAAAQNNQHDATAEAMHEWWCTHPGRSETAPCLHHSFVQQHKAVCGEGERSSDCLRLEEEHEMYMRERQDLASDQAQSREMHDAWCARPENDGTGFCEGWREWKAGQGRGDRDEL
;
A
#
# COMPACT_ATOMS: atom_id res chain seq x y z
N CYS A 1 -18.54 -19.86 -2.90
CA CYS A 1 -17.82 -18.58 -2.71
C CYS A 1 -16.31 -18.71 -2.97
N VAL A 2 -15.90 -19.28 -4.11
CA VAL A 2 -14.46 -19.49 -4.43
C VAL A 2 -13.87 -18.29 -5.18
N LEU A 3 -14.70 -17.48 -5.84
CA LEU A 3 -14.27 -16.35 -6.66
C LEU A 3 -13.75 -15.16 -5.83
N ALA A 4 -14.33 -14.87 -4.67
CA ALA A 4 -13.91 -13.75 -3.81
C ALA A 4 -12.49 -13.94 -3.23
N ALA A 5 -12.13 -15.17 -2.84
CA ALA A 5 -10.80 -15.47 -2.33
C ALA A 5 -9.71 -15.40 -3.42
N ALA A 6 -10.04 -15.84 -4.64
CA ALA A 6 -9.12 -15.77 -5.77
C ALA A 6 -8.86 -14.31 -6.23
N GLN A 7 -9.87 -13.45 -6.16
CA GLN A 7 -9.71 -12.02 -6.45
C GLN A 7 -8.86 -11.33 -5.37
N ASN A 8 -9.12 -11.56 -4.08
CA ASN A 8 -8.32 -10.98 -3.00
C ASN A 8 -6.84 -11.37 -3.09
N ASN A 9 -6.52 -12.64 -3.37
CA ASN A 9 -5.13 -13.08 -3.52
C ASN A 9 -4.40 -12.43 -4.70
N GLN A 10 -5.11 -12.08 -5.79
CA GLN A 10 -4.52 -11.38 -6.94
C GLN A 10 -4.29 -9.89 -6.65
N HIS A 11 -5.18 -9.25 -5.88
CA HIS A 11 -5.01 -7.88 -5.41
C HIS A 11 -3.81 -7.76 -4.48
N ASP A 12 -3.64 -8.71 -3.56
CA ASP A 12 -2.51 -8.73 -2.62
C ASP A 12 -1.17 -8.93 -3.33
N ALA A 13 -1.09 -9.86 -4.30
CA ALA A 13 0.11 -10.09 -5.09
C ALA A 13 0.50 -8.88 -5.96
N THR A 14 -0.50 -8.17 -6.51
CA THR A 14 -0.26 -6.94 -7.31
C THR A 14 0.22 -5.79 -6.45
N ALA A 15 -0.36 -5.64 -5.25
CA ALA A 15 0.05 -4.62 -4.29
C ALA A 15 1.49 -4.85 -3.80
N GLU A 16 1.86 -6.10 -3.51
CA GLU A 16 3.23 -6.46 -3.11
C GLU A 16 4.25 -6.15 -4.22
N ALA A 17 3.97 -6.57 -5.47
CA ALA A 17 4.84 -6.31 -6.61
C ALA A 17 5.03 -4.80 -6.90
N MET A 18 3.97 -4.01 -6.72
CA MET A 18 4.04 -2.55 -6.86
C MET A 18 4.96 -1.91 -5.81
N HIS A 19 4.80 -2.28 -4.54
CA HIS A 19 5.64 -1.73 -3.48
C HIS A 19 7.09 -2.16 -3.63
N GLU A 20 7.36 -3.43 -3.94
CA GLU A 20 8.72 -3.93 -4.16
C GLU A 20 9.40 -3.17 -5.31
N TRP A 21 8.72 -3.01 -6.45
CA TRP A 21 9.23 -2.22 -7.56
C TRP A 21 9.50 -0.77 -7.15
N TRP A 22 8.57 -0.11 -6.46
CA TRP A 22 8.74 1.28 -6.03
C TRP A 22 9.94 1.45 -5.09
N CYS A 23 10.13 0.52 -4.16
CA CYS A 23 11.19 0.62 -3.16
C CYS A 23 12.58 0.32 -3.69
N THR A 24 12.67 -0.35 -4.84
CA THR A 24 13.93 -0.51 -5.58
C THR A 24 14.31 0.72 -6.42
N HIS A 25 13.42 1.71 -6.58
CA HIS A 25 13.73 2.93 -7.32
C HIS A 25 14.69 3.85 -6.53
N PRO A 26 15.72 4.42 -7.18
CA PRO A 26 16.64 5.35 -6.53
C PRO A 26 15.93 6.52 -5.85
N GLY A 27 16.26 6.76 -4.58
CA GLY A 27 15.68 7.85 -3.79
C GLY A 27 14.27 7.59 -3.26
N ARG A 28 13.70 6.39 -3.43
CA ARG A 28 12.35 6.04 -2.95
C ARG A 28 12.33 5.13 -1.72
N SER A 29 13.45 4.53 -1.35
CA SER A 29 13.54 3.57 -0.23
C SER A 29 13.12 4.16 1.13
N GLU A 30 13.25 5.46 1.32
CA GLU A 30 12.89 6.16 2.58
C GLU A 30 11.51 6.83 2.52
N THR A 31 10.76 6.61 1.44
CA THR A 31 9.38 7.11 1.31
C THR A 31 8.44 6.32 2.21
N ALA A 32 7.33 6.95 2.60
CA ALA A 32 6.35 6.33 3.47
C ALA A 32 5.81 4.99 2.96
N PRO A 33 5.51 4.80 1.65
CA PRO A 33 5.11 3.50 1.10
C PRO A 33 6.15 2.41 1.36
N CYS A 34 7.44 2.72 1.27
CA CYS A 34 8.51 1.74 1.45
C CYS A 34 8.74 1.36 2.90
N LEU A 35 8.64 2.34 3.79
CA LEU A 35 8.80 2.08 5.21
C LEU A 35 7.61 1.29 5.75
N HIS A 36 6.39 1.60 5.30
CA HIS A 36 5.22 0.77 5.58
C HIS A 36 5.36 -0.65 4.99
N HIS A 37 5.79 -0.78 3.73
CA HIS A 37 6.01 -2.09 3.11
C HIS A 37 7.03 -2.94 3.90
N SER A 38 8.16 -2.34 4.29
CA SER A 38 9.20 -3.04 5.06
C SER A 38 8.69 -3.52 6.43
N PHE A 39 7.86 -2.71 7.11
CA PHE A 39 7.19 -3.12 8.34
C PHE A 39 6.27 -4.31 8.11
N VAL A 40 5.39 -4.27 7.09
CA VAL A 40 4.47 -5.39 6.81
C VAL A 40 5.24 -6.70 6.58
N GLN A 41 6.37 -6.65 5.86
CA GLN A 41 7.19 -7.84 5.64
C GLN A 41 7.85 -8.35 6.93
N GLN A 42 8.39 -7.44 7.76
CA GLN A 42 8.95 -7.81 9.06
C GLN A 42 7.89 -8.35 10.01
N HIS A 43 6.70 -7.76 10.01
CA HIS A 43 5.57 -8.17 10.83
C HIS A 43 5.11 -9.57 10.46
N LYS A 44 4.93 -9.86 9.16
CA LYS A 44 4.66 -11.23 8.69
C LYS A 44 5.73 -12.23 9.16
N ALA A 45 7.01 -11.86 9.09
CA ALA A 45 8.12 -12.74 9.48
C ALA A 45 8.22 -12.99 10.99
N VAL A 46 7.92 -11.98 11.82
CA VAL A 46 8.06 -12.03 13.29
C VAL A 46 6.78 -12.54 13.96
N CYS A 47 5.61 -12.17 13.46
CA CYS A 47 4.32 -12.47 14.07
C CYS A 47 3.71 -13.78 13.58
N GLY A 48 3.99 -14.19 12.33
CA GLY A 48 3.44 -15.43 11.74
C GLY A 48 1.91 -15.56 11.85
N GLU A 49 1.38 -16.77 11.66
CA GLU A 49 -0.06 -17.09 11.84
C GLU A 49 -0.33 -17.75 13.22
N GLY A 50 0.26 -17.23 14.30
CA GLY A 50 0.23 -17.85 15.64
C GLY A 50 -0.04 -16.89 16.80
N GLU A 51 0.21 -17.37 18.02
CA GLU A 51 0.09 -16.56 19.24
C GLU A 51 1.06 -15.37 19.22
N ARG A 52 0.58 -14.17 19.57
CA ARG A 52 1.35 -12.92 19.49
C ARG A 52 2.54 -12.95 20.44
N SER A 53 3.74 -13.13 19.88
CA SER A 53 4.99 -13.09 20.63
C SER A 53 5.28 -11.69 21.18
N SER A 54 6.13 -11.60 22.20
CA SER A 54 6.62 -10.32 22.72
C SER A 54 7.36 -9.51 21.66
N ASP A 55 8.03 -10.18 20.71
CA ASP A 55 8.72 -9.52 19.60
C ASP A 55 7.73 -8.90 18.61
N CYS A 56 6.60 -9.56 18.36
CA CYS A 56 5.51 -9.02 17.55
C CYS A 56 4.93 -7.74 18.16
N LEU A 57 4.67 -7.75 19.48
CA LEU A 57 4.18 -6.58 20.21
C LEU A 57 5.16 -5.40 20.14
N ARG A 58 6.45 -5.66 20.35
CA ARG A 58 7.49 -4.62 20.29
C ARG A 58 7.61 -4.01 18.88
N LEU A 59 7.56 -4.84 17.84
CA LEU A 59 7.63 -4.38 16.45
C LEU A 59 6.45 -3.46 16.09
N GLU A 60 5.24 -3.79 16.55
CA GLU A 60 4.07 -2.93 16.36
C GLU A 60 4.21 -1.59 17.08
N GLU A 61 4.70 -1.58 18.32
CA GLU A 61 4.93 -0.34 19.09
C GLU A 61 5.97 0.56 18.40
N GLU A 62 7.08 -0.01 17.91
CA GLU A 62 8.08 0.70 17.13
C GLU A 62 7.48 1.32 15.85
N HIS A 63 6.59 0.61 15.16
CA HIS A 63 5.92 1.12 13.98
C HIS A 63 4.93 2.24 14.29
N GLU A 64 4.14 2.12 15.36
CA GLU A 64 3.21 3.16 15.79
C GLU A 64 3.95 4.47 16.15
N MET A 65 5.08 4.35 16.85
CA MET A 65 5.94 5.51 17.15
C MET A 65 6.47 6.16 15.87
N TYR A 66 7.03 5.36 14.96
CA TYR A 66 7.56 5.83 13.69
C TYR A 66 6.49 6.56 12.85
N MET A 67 5.28 5.98 12.73
CA MET A 67 4.18 6.59 11.99
C MET A 67 3.68 7.87 12.64
N ARG A 68 3.69 7.97 13.99
CA ARG A 68 3.29 9.18 14.72
C ARG A 68 4.31 10.31 14.56
N GLU A 69 5.61 10.01 14.50
CA GLU A 69 6.65 11.03 14.37
C GLU A 69 6.74 11.63 12.96
N ARG A 70 6.40 10.84 11.93
CA ARG A 70 6.46 11.26 10.51
C ARG A 70 5.11 11.66 9.93
N GLN A 71 4.13 11.96 10.77
CA GLN A 71 2.73 12.23 10.41
C GLN A 71 2.50 13.55 9.65
N ASP A 72 3.16 13.73 8.51
CA ASP A 72 2.59 14.51 7.43
C ASP A 72 1.73 13.59 6.56
N LEU A 73 0.52 13.30 7.04
CA LEU A 73 -0.46 12.44 6.36
C LEU A 73 -0.73 12.90 4.91
N ALA A 74 -0.53 14.19 4.61
CA ALA A 74 -0.68 14.71 3.26
C ALA A 74 0.50 14.29 2.37
N SER A 75 1.73 14.29 2.89
CA SER A 75 2.92 13.78 2.19
C SER A 75 2.84 12.28 1.94
N ASP A 76 2.35 11.50 2.91
CA ASP A 76 2.20 10.05 2.79
C ASP A 76 1.17 9.69 1.71
N GLN A 77 0.01 10.37 1.71
CA GLN A 77 -0.99 10.19 0.66
C GLN A 77 -0.49 10.62 -0.72
N ALA A 78 0.30 11.70 -0.80
CA ALA A 78 0.88 12.17 -2.06
C ALA A 78 1.90 11.15 -2.62
N GLN A 79 2.80 10.63 -1.78
CA GLN A 79 3.78 9.61 -2.18
C GLN A 79 3.10 8.29 -2.57
N SER A 80 2.03 7.90 -1.87
CA SER A 80 1.23 6.73 -2.24
C SER A 80 0.55 6.93 -3.59
N ARG A 81 -0.09 8.09 -3.84
CA ARG A 81 -0.68 8.41 -5.15
C ARG A 81 0.37 8.39 -6.26
N GLU A 82 1.55 8.96 -6.02
CA GLU A 82 2.66 8.97 -6.96
C GLU A 82 3.10 7.54 -7.33
N MET A 83 3.25 6.66 -6.34
CA MET A 83 3.59 5.26 -6.56
C MET A 83 2.55 4.55 -7.45
N HIS A 84 1.26 4.71 -7.15
CA HIS A 84 0.17 4.10 -7.93
C HIS A 84 0.14 4.63 -9.37
N ASP A 85 0.32 5.94 -9.55
CA ASP A 85 0.39 6.57 -10.87
C ASP A 85 1.60 6.09 -11.67
N ALA A 86 2.77 6.02 -11.05
CA ALA A 86 3.98 5.53 -11.69
C ALA A 86 3.88 4.05 -12.08
N TRP A 87 3.26 3.22 -11.23
CA TRP A 87 3.02 1.81 -11.52
C TRP A 87 2.07 1.61 -12.69
N CYS A 88 0.95 2.36 -12.73
CA CYS A 88 -0.05 2.26 -13.79
C CYS A 88 0.33 2.98 -15.08
N ALA A 89 1.38 3.80 -15.09
CA ALA A 89 1.95 4.36 -16.30
C ALA A 89 2.81 3.35 -17.10
N ARG A 90 3.14 2.19 -16.51
CA ARG A 90 3.90 1.13 -17.17
C ARG A 90 3.03 0.35 -18.16
N PRO A 91 3.45 0.17 -19.43
CA PRO A 91 2.64 -0.50 -20.45
C PRO A 91 2.20 -1.92 -20.08
N GLU A 92 3.02 -2.66 -19.34
CA GLU A 92 2.74 -4.02 -18.88
C GLU A 92 1.65 -4.10 -17.79
N ASN A 93 1.37 -2.98 -17.12
CA ASN A 93 0.37 -2.89 -16.06
C ASN A 93 -0.92 -2.17 -16.52
N ASP A 94 -0.89 -1.55 -17.71
CA ASP A 94 -2.07 -0.91 -18.29
C ASP A 94 -3.14 -1.97 -18.59
N GLY A 95 -4.40 -1.63 -18.30
CA GLY A 95 -5.53 -2.55 -18.42
C GLY A 95 -5.56 -3.70 -17.40
N THR A 96 -4.67 -3.72 -16.40
CA THR A 96 -4.88 -4.59 -15.23
C THR A 96 -6.10 -4.11 -14.43
N GLY A 97 -6.85 -5.04 -13.84
CA GLY A 97 -8.03 -4.68 -13.03
C GLY A 97 -7.70 -3.73 -11.87
N PHE A 98 -6.46 -3.78 -11.36
CA PHE A 98 -5.96 -2.81 -10.39
C PHE A 98 -5.86 -1.40 -10.99
N CYS A 99 -5.21 -1.23 -12.15
CA CYS A 99 -5.05 0.09 -12.77
C CYS A 99 -6.36 0.64 -13.36
N GLU A 100 -7.28 -0.22 -13.76
CA GLU A 100 -8.67 0.17 -14.07
C GLU A 100 -9.37 0.72 -12.82
N GLY A 101 -9.38 -0.03 -11.71
CA GLY A 101 -9.96 0.42 -10.45
C GLY A 101 -9.31 1.70 -9.90
N TRP A 102 -7.99 1.85 -10.05
CA TRP A 102 -7.28 3.09 -9.69
C TRP A 102 -7.75 4.30 -10.51
N ARG A 103 -7.95 4.13 -11.82
CA ARG A 103 -8.48 5.20 -12.69
C ARG A 103 -9.92 5.56 -12.30
N GLU A 104 -10.76 4.58 -12.01
CA GLU A 104 -12.13 4.81 -11.56
C GLU A 104 -12.18 5.55 -10.22
N TRP A 105 -11.36 5.13 -9.26
CA TRP A 105 -11.23 5.79 -7.96
C TRP A 105 -10.79 7.25 -8.11
N LYS A 106 -9.77 7.53 -8.94
CA LYS A 106 -9.33 8.91 -9.24
C LYS A 106 -10.43 9.74 -9.90
N ALA A 107 -11.19 9.16 -10.82
CA ALA A 107 -12.33 9.83 -11.45
C ALA A 107 -13.49 10.08 -10.45
N GLY A 108 -13.63 9.25 -9.42
CA GLY A 108 -14.58 9.42 -8.31
C GLY A 108 -14.18 10.51 -7.32
N GLN A 109 -12.89 10.67 -7.02
CA GLN A 109 -12.37 11.69 -6.10
C GLN A 109 -12.68 13.13 -6.56
N GLY A 110 -12.79 13.37 -7.87
CA GLY A 110 -13.22 14.66 -8.42
C GLY A 110 -14.73 14.93 -8.40
N ARG A 111 -15.54 13.99 -7.89
CA ARG A 111 -17.01 14.10 -7.78
C ARG A 111 -17.51 14.35 -6.34
N GLY A 112 -16.60 14.52 -5.37
CA GLY A 112 -16.91 14.74 -3.96
C GLY A 112 -17.31 16.18 -3.59
N ASP A 113 -18.19 16.81 -4.38
CA ASP A 113 -18.86 18.07 -4.02
C ASP A 113 -20.33 18.10 -4.50
N ARG A 114 -20.93 16.94 -4.76
CA ARG A 114 -22.36 16.85 -5.07
C ARG A 114 -22.97 15.63 -4.40
N ASP A 115 -24.01 15.92 -3.62
CA ASP A 115 -24.95 15.00 -2.99
C ASP A 115 -24.60 14.53 -1.56
N GLU A 116 -24.42 15.49 -0.65
CA GLU A 116 -25.12 15.42 0.64
C GLU A 116 -26.49 16.09 0.48
N LEU A 117 -27.52 15.27 0.18
CA LEU A 117 -28.94 15.53 0.42
C LEU A 117 -29.61 14.22 0.87
#